data_AF-A0A7W4ICM0-F1
#
_entry.id   AF-A0A7W4ICM0-F1
#
_cell.length_a   1.000
_cell.length_b   1.000
_cell.length_c   1.000
_cell.angle_alpha   90.00
_cell.angle_beta   90.00
_cell.angle_gamma   90.00
#
_symmetry.space_group_name_H-M   'P 1'
#
loop_
_entity.id
_entity.type
_entity.pdbx_description
1 polymer ?
#
loop_
_entity_poly.entity_id
_entity_poly.type
_entity_poly.pdbx_seq_one_letter_code
_entity_poly.pdbx_strand_id
1 'polypeptide(L)'
;MMQGRGTPPRPMPGSPGGIARGMMLLGRGRRDGMGCFSATPDAVLTALAPRVALWLVGGLLTVAQAPTLLSGAKILFSLCLVLAPVVLTQLLARLWAREALWPRYMAAALWCDWLVLFVMLAVITIVAVLVPAGIGVEHSVLILNGVIFAYNLWLTWFVAWVGLALSMWRALVLVLVIASVIMELGVLSSMLPPHYSPWQDFLALPSAHATR
;
A
#
# COMPACT_ATOMS: atom_id res chain seq x y z
N MET A 1 49.17 -3.42 14.28
CA MET A 1 48.20 -4.21 13.50
C MET A 1 46.80 -3.72 13.82
N MET A 2 46.25 -2.80 13.02
CA MET A 2 44.88 -2.32 13.21
C MET A 2 43.93 -3.22 12.42
N GLN A 3 43.18 -4.03 13.18
CA GLN A 3 42.13 -4.91 12.69
C GLN A 3 41.06 -4.04 12.05
N GLY A 4 41.03 -4.03 10.71
CA GLY A 4 39.99 -3.33 9.94
C GLY A 4 38.64 -3.79 10.46
N ARG A 5 37.89 -2.86 11.08
CA ARG A 5 36.47 -3.06 11.37
C ARG A 5 35.78 -3.25 10.03
N GLY A 6 35.65 -4.52 9.61
CA GLY A 6 34.90 -4.90 8.44
C GLY A 6 33.53 -4.27 8.57
N THR A 7 33.19 -3.38 7.64
CA THR A 7 31.82 -2.90 7.51
C THR A 7 30.91 -4.13 7.50
N PRO A 8 29.89 -4.22 8.38
CA PRO A 8 29.02 -5.38 8.42
C PRO A 8 28.51 -5.64 7.00
N PRO A 9 28.55 -6.90 6.53
CA PRO A 9 28.21 -7.24 5.16
C PRO A 9 26.84 -6.65 4.82
N ARG A 10 26.76 -5.92 3.71
CA ARG A 10 25.47 -5.39 3.24
C ARG A 10 24.56 -6.60 3.02
N PRO A 11 23.35 -6.63 3.62
CA PRO A 11 22.41 -7.71 3.38
C PRO A 11 22.21 -7.90 1.88
N MET A 12 22.22 -9.15 1.42
CA MET A 12 22.02 -9.43 0.00
C MET A 12 20.67 -8.86 -0.46
N PRO A 13 20.60 -8.25 -1.66
CA PRO A 13 19.33 -7.78 -2.22
C PRO A 13 18.30 -8.92 -2.24
N GLY A 14 17.09 -8.67 -1.73
CA GLY A 14 16.04 -9.69 -1.65
C GLY A 14 16.12 -10.64 -0.45
N SER A 15 17.16 -10.55 0.40
CA SER A 15 17.16 -11.25 1.69
C SER A 15 16.14 -10.60 2.65
N PRO A 16 15.52 -11.34 3.59
CA PRO A 16 14.55 -10.78 4.54
C PRO A 16 15.09 -9.57 5.33
N GLY A 17 16.33 -9.66 5.83
CA GLY A 17 16.99 -8.55 6.52
C GLY A 17 17.32 -7.36 5.61
N GLY A 18 17.60 -7.63 4.33
CA GLY A 18 17.75 -6.59 3.31
C GLY A 18 16.44 -5.86 3.04
N ILE A 19 15.34 -6.61 2.85
CA ILE A 19 14.00 -6.06 2.61
C ILE A 19 13.58 -5.16 3.77
N ALA A 20 13.68 -5.64 5.01
CA ALA A 20 13.32 -4.86 6.20
C ALA A 20 14.15 -3.57 6.31
N ARG A 21 15.47 -3.64 6.04
CA ARG A 21 16.33 -2.46 5.97
C ARG A 21 15.93 -1.52 4.84
N GLY A 22 15.60 -2.05 3.66
CA GLY A 22 15.14 -1.30 2.51
C GLY A 22 13.85 -0.52 2.81
N MET A 23 12.89 -1.18 3.46
CA MET A 23 11.66 -0.57 3.96
C MET A 23 11.95 0.59 4.90
N MET A 24 12.79 0.38 5.93
CA MET A 24 13.15 1.44 6.89
C MET A 24 13.88 2.62 6.23
N LEU A 25 14.76 2.36 5.26
CA LEU A 25 15.48 3.42 4.55
C LEU A 25 14.52 4.22 3.66
N LEU A 26 13.68 3.55 2.86
CA LEU A 26 12.72 4.21 1.99
C LEU A 26 11.65 4.96 2.79
N GLY A 27 11.14 4.39 3.88
CA GLY A 27 10.19 5.04 4.78
C GLY A 27 10.74 6.30 5.47
N ARG A 28 12.06 6.47 5.51
CA ARG A 28 12.74 7.68 6.01
C ARG A 28 13.21 8.61 4.90
N GLY A 29 12.84 8.36 3.64
CA GLY A 29 13.20 9.19 2.49
C GLY A 29 14.62 8.96 1.98
N ARG A 30 15.26 7.84 2.32
CA ARG A 30 16.62 7.50 1.86
C ARG A 30 16.58 6.61 0.63
N ARG A 31 17.03 7.17 -0.50
CA ARG A 31 17.06 6.50 -1.81
C ARG A 31 17.90 5.21 -1.83
N ASP A 32 18.91 5.14 -0.95
CA ASP A 32 19.78 3.96 -0.76
C ASP A 32 18.99 2.67 -0.53
N GLY A 33 17.79 2.76 0.05
CA GLY A 33 16.93 1.61 0.33
C GLY A 33 16.50 0.84 -0.92
N MET A 34 16.44 1.47 -2.10
CA MET A 34 16.11 0.77 -3.35
C MET A 34 17.09 -0.35 -3.69
N GLY A 35 18.37 -0.20 -3.30
CA GLY A 35 19.40 -1.21 -3.54
C GLY A 35 19.21 -2.50 -2.75
N CYS A 36 18.33 -2.50 -1.73
CA CYS A 36 18.03 -3.68 -0.93
C CYS A 36 17.00 -4.62 -1.58
N PHE A 37 16.32 -4.18 -2.64
CA PHE A 37 15.29 -4.97 -3.34
C PHE A 37 15.87 -5.61 -4.60
N SER A 38 15.53 -6.88 -4.82
CA SER A 38 15.88 -7.60 -6.04
C SER A 38 15.11 -7.04 -7.25
N ALA A 39 15.71 -7.11 -8.43
CA ALA A 39 15.11 -6.67 -9.70
C ALA A 39 14.53 -7.84 -10.51
N THR A 40 14.15 -8.94 -9.84
CA THR A 40 13.62 -10.14 -10.48
C THR A 40 12.09 -10.22 -10.39
N PRO A 41 11.41 -10.86 -11.37
CA PRO A 41 9.98 -11.13 -11.29
C PRO A 41 9.60 -11.93 -10.04
N ASP A 42 10.44 -12.88 -9.62
CA ASP A 42 10.21 -13.69 -8.42
C ASP A 42 10.12 -12.83 -7.15
N ALA A 43 10.88 -11.73 -7.09
CA ALA A 43 10.82 -10.80 -5.96
C ALA A 43 9.50 -10.03 -5.91
N VAL A 44 8.92 -9.71 -7.08
CA VAL A 44 7.58 -9.11 -7.18
C VAL A 44 6.53 -10.10 -6.70
N LEU A 45 6.57 -11.35 -7.17
CA LEU A 45 5.64 -12.39 -6.74
C LEU A 45 5.75 -12.67 -5.24
N THR A 46 6.97 -12.69 -4.71
CA THR A 46 7.22 -12.84 -3.27
C THR A 46 6.63 -11.68 -2.47
N ALA A 47 6.76 -10.45 -2.95
CA ALA A 47 6.19 -9.27 -2.30
C ALA A 47 4.65 -9.20 -2.43
N LEU A 48 4.10 -9.76 -3.50
CA LEU A 48 2.66 -9.82 -3.76
C LEU A 48 1.96 -10.94 -2.97
N ALA A 49 2.67 -12.03 -2.68
CA ALA A 49 2.12 -13.22 -2.02
C ALA A 49 1.39 -12.92 -0.70
N PRO A 50 1.91 -12.10 0.23
CA PRO A 50 1.18 -11.76 1.47
C PRO A 50 -0.15 -11.04 1.19
N ARG A 51 -0.18 -10.14 0.20
CA ARG A 51 -1.39 -9.38 -0.16
C ARG A 51 -2.45 -10.28 -0.78
N VAL A 52 -2.03 -11.20 -1.66
CA VAL A 52 -2.92 -12.20 -2.27
C VAL A 52 -3.41 -13.20 -1.24
N ALA A 53 -2.56 -13.63 -0.29
CA ALA A 53 -2.96 -14.52 0.79
C ALA A 53 -4.02 -13.86 1.69
N LEU A 54 -3.82 -12.60 2.10
CA LEU A 54 -4.82 -11.85 2.86
C LEU A 54 -6.13 -11.67 2.08
N TRP A 55 -6.05 -11.36 0.78
CA TRP A 55 -7.24 -11.25 -0.07
C TRP A 55 -8.00 -12.59 -0.18
N LEU A 56 -7.30 -13.70 -0.38
CA LEU A 56 -7.90 -15.04 -0.45
C LEU A 56 -8.60 -15.42 0.85
N VAL A 57 -7.92 -15.24 1.98
CA VAL A 57 -8.48 -15.55 3.31
C VAL A 57 -9.66 -14.64 3.62
N GLY A 58 -9.53 -13.33 3.41
CA GLY A 58 -10.61 -12.36 3.63
C GLY A 58 -11.82 -12.62 2.72
N GLY A 59 -11.58 -12.94 1.45
CA GLY A 59 -12.63 -13.29 0.50
C GLY A 59 -13.35 -14.57 0.89
N LEU A 60 -12.61 -15.64 1.24
CA LEU A 60 -13.18 -16.90 1.67
C LEU A 60 -14.02 -16.75 2.95
N LEU A 61 -13.53 -15.97 3.93
CA LEU A 61 -14.29 -15.66 5.14
C LEU A 61 -15.57 -14.88 4.82
N THR A 62 -15.51 -13.91 3.90
CA THR A 62 -16.67 -13.12 3.49
C THR A 62 -17.75 -14.00 2.85
N VAL A 63 -17.34 -14.97 2.01
CA VAL A 63 -18.26 -15.94 1.40
C VAL A 63 -18.81 -16.91 2.43
N ALA A 64 -17.97 -17.39 3.34
CA ALA A 64 -18.38 -18.33 4.39
C ALA A 64 -19.37 -17.72 5.38
N GLN A 65 -19.21 -16.43 5.72
CA GLN A 65 -20.08 -15.73 6.66
C GLN A 65 -21.39 -15.24 6.02
N ALA A 66 -21.36 -14.83 4.75
CA ALA A 66 -22.54 -14.34 4.05
C ALA A 66 -22.44 -14.66 2.54
N PRO A 67 -22.87 -15.85 2.08
CA PRO A 67 -22.79 -16.25 0.68
C PRO A 67 -23.87 -15.55 -0.14
N THR A 68 -23.64 -14.26 -0.43
CA THR A 68 -24.52 -13.43 -1.23
C THR A 68 -23.85 -13.06 -2.55
N LEU A 69 -24.64 -12.74 -3.58
CA LEU A 69 -24.14 -12.16 -4.84
C LEU A 69 -23.29 -10.91 -4.60
N LEU A 70 -23.58 -10.16 -3.53
CA LEU A 70 -22.80 -9.00 -3.09
C LEU A 70 -21.39 -9.40 -2.67
N SER A 71 -21.21 -10.51 -1.94
CA SER A 71 -19.89 -11.00 -1.53
C SER A 71 -18.99 -11.33 -2.72
N GLY A 72 -19.57 -11.90 -3.79
CA GLY A 72 -18.84 -12.14 -5.05
C GLY A 72 -18.33 -10.84 -5.69
N ALA A 73 -19.18 -9.82 -5.75
CA ALA A 73 -18.79 -8.50 -6.26
C ALA A 73 -17.71 -7.83 -5.40
N LYS A 74 -17.81 -7.92 -4.06
CA LYS A 74 -16.78 -7.39 -3.13
C LYS A 74 -15.42 -8.05 -3.36
N ILE A 75 -15.39 -9.37 -3.55
CA ILE A 75 -14.16 -10.13 -3.80
C ILE A 75 -13.52 -9.71 -5.12
N LEU A 76 -14.31 -9.64 -6.19
CA LEU A 76 -13.83 -9.26 -7.52
C LEU A 76 -13.31 -7.82 -7.52
N PHE A 77 -14.06 -6.90 -6.91
CA PHE A 77 -13.66 -5.51 -6.75
C PHE A 77 -12.33 -5.39 -5.97
N SER A 78 -12.21 -6.10 -4.86
CA SER A 78 -10.98 -6.14 -4.07
C SER A 78 -9.80 -6.71 -4.86
N LEU A 79 -10.03 -7.72 -5.71
CA LEU A 79 -9.00 -8.25 -6.60
C LEU A 79 -8.55 -7.20 -7.63
N CYS A 80 -9.51 -6.47 -8.21
CA CYS A 80 -9.21 -5.37 -9.12
C CYS A 80 -8.38 -4.30 -8.42
N LEU A 81 -8.69 -3.93 -7.18
CA LEU A 81 -7.89 -2.96 -6.42
C LEU A 81 -6.47 -3.45 -6.12
N VAL A 82 -6.27 -4.75 -5.92
CA VAL A 82 -4.93 -5.34 -5.72
C VAL A 82 -4.12 -5.34 -7.02
N LEU A 83 -4.75 -5.71 -8.14
CA LEU A 83 -4.07 -5.89 -9.42
C LEU A 83 -3.90 -4.59 -10.22
N ALA A 84 -4.85 -3.65 -10.13
CA ALA A 84 -4.83 -2.39 -10.87
C ALA A 84 -3.50 -1.61 -10.72
N PRO A 85 -2.98 -1.33 -9.51
CA PRO A 85 -1.71 -0.61 -9.39
C PRO A 85 -0.52 -1.40 -9.98
N VAL A 86 -0.54 -2.73 -9.91
CA VAL A 86 0.52 -3.58 -10.50
C VAL A 86 0.53 -3.45 -12.01
N VAL A 87 -0.63 -3.59 -12.65
CA VAL A 87 -0.77 -3.52 -14.11
C VAL A 87 -0.54 -2.10 -14.63
N LEU A 88 -1.13 -1.09 -13.99
CA LEU A 88 -1.00 0.31 -14.41
C LEU A 88 0.46 0.78 -14.36
N THR A 89 1.17 0.49 -13.27
CA THR A 89 2.58 0.88 -13.15
C THR A 89 3.46 0.15 -14.15
N GLN A 90 3.13 -1.09 -14.52
CA GLN A 90 3.84 -1.82 -15.56
C GLN A 90 3.63 -1.15 -16.91
N LEU A 91 2.38 -0.84 -17.28
CA LEU A 91 2.04 -0.14 -18.52
C LEU A 91 2.73 1.23 -18.59
N LEU A 92 2.69 2.03 -17.52
CA LEU A 92 3.37 3.32 -17.47
C LEU A 92 4.89 3.17 -17.56
N ALA A 93 5.47 2.14 -16.93
CA ALA A 93 6.89 1.85 -17.07
C ALA A 93 7.25 1.46 -18.51
N ARG A 94 6.36 0.75 -19.24
CA ARG A 94 6.52 0.49 -20.68
C ARG A 94 6.50 1.78 -21.50
N LEU A 95 5.48 2.60 -21.28
CA LEU A 95 5.31 3.88 -21.98
C LEU A 95 6.50 4.83 -21.78
N TRP A 96 7.20 4.73 -20.65
CA TRP A 96 8.40 5.52 -20.36
C TRP A 96 9.72 4.81 -20.64
N ALA A 97 9.70 3.62 -21.25
CA ALA A 97 10.88 2.79 -21.53
C ALA A 97 11.73 2.48 -20.27
N ARG A 98 11.07 2.29 -19.12
CA ARG A 98 11.68 1.98 -17.81
C ARG A 98 11.29 0.58 -17.30
N GLU A 99 10.89 -0.32 -18.18
CA GLU A 99 10.44 -1.68 -17.83
C GLU A 99 11.48 -2.46 -17.02
N ALA A 100 12.77 -2.30 -17.32
CA ALA A 100 13.85 -2.98 -16.60
C ALA A 100 13.95 -2.58 -15.12
N LEU A 101 13.45 -1.41 -14.74
CA LEU A 101 13.44 -0.93 -13.36
C LEU A 101 12.16 -1.33 -12.61
N TRP A 102 11.12 -1.72 -13.35
CA TRP A 102 9.81 -2.01 -12.80
C TRP A 102 9.82 -3.12 -11.74
N PRO A 103 10.51 -4.27 -11.90
CA PRO A 103 10.47 -5.33 -10.89
C PRO A 103 10.99 -4.87 -9.52
N ARG A 104 12.09 -4.10 -9.52
CA ARG A 104 12.66 -3.55 -8.29
C ARG A 104 11.74 -2.51 -7.65
N TYR A 105 11.19 -1.61 -8.48
CA TYR A 105 10.21 -0.63 -8.03
C TYR A 105 8.99 -1.32 -7.40
N MET A 106 8.41 -2.30 -8.08
CA MET A 106 7.19 -2.97 -7.65
C MET A 106 7.42 -3.76 -6.36
N ALA A 107 8.51 -4.51 -6.27
CA ALA A 107 8.90 -5.19 -5.04
C ALA A 107 9.06 -4.20 -3.88
N ALA A 108 9.75 -3.07 -4.10
CA ALA A 108 9.92 -2.04 -3.09
C ALA A 108 8.58 -1.41 -2.68
N ALA A 109 7.72 -1.07 -3.62
CA ALA A 109 6.40 -0.47 -3.38
C ALA A 109 5.51 -1.41 -2.57
N LEU A 110 5.41 -2.69 -2.96
CA LEU A 110 4.62 -3.69 -2.25
C LEU A 110 5.10 -3.92 -0.82
N TRP A 111 6.42 -3.98 -0.60
CA TRP A 111 6.97 -4.10 0.76
C TRP A 111 6.79 -2.82 1.58
N CYS A 112 6.98 -1.65 0.98
CA CYS A 112 6.82 -0.37 1.68
C CYS A 112 5.37 -0.05 2.03
N ASP A 113 4.39 -0.58 1.30
CA ASP A 113 2.96 -0.39 1.62
C ASP A 113 2.62 -0.87 3.04
N TRP A 114 3.29 -1.93 3.52
CA TRP A 114 3.16 -2.42 4.90
C TRP A 114 3.61 -1.39 5.95
N LEU A 115 4.50 -0.46 5.61
CA LEU A 115 4.89 0.62 6.53
C LEU A 115 3.71 1.52 6.86
N VAL A 116 2.77 1.72 5.93
CA VAL A 116 1.57 2.52 6.19
C VAL A 116 0.75 1.89 7.30
N LEU A 117 0.64 0.56 7.36
CA LEU A 117 -0.04 -0.16 8.44
C LEU A 117 0.68 0.02 9.79
N PHE A 118 2.01 -0.06 9.82
CA PHE A 118 2.78 0.18 11.04
C PHE A 118 2.66 1.63 11.53
N VAL A 119 2.67 2.60 10.62
CA VAL A 119 2.44 4.01 10.94
C VAL A 119 1.02 4.23 11.46
N MET A 120 0.02 3.63 10.81
CA MET A 120 -1.37 3.68 11.28
C MET A 120 -1.49 3.14 12.71
N LEU A 121 -0.93 1.96 13.01
CA LEU A 121 -0.94 1.39 14.37
C LEU A 121 -0.26 2.32 15.40
N ALA A 122 0.88 2.90 15.04
CA ALA A 122 1.58 3.85 15.90
C ALA A 122 0.73 5.11 16.18
N VAL A 123 0.13 5.70 15.14
CA VAL A 123 -0.72 6.89 15.26
C VAL A 123 -1.97 6.59 16.08
N ILE A 124 -2.64 5.44 15.84
CA ILE A 124 -3.78 5.01 16.66
C ILE A 124 -3.40 4.88 18.12
N THR A 125 -2.24 4.29 18.42
CA THR A 125 -1.75 4.15 19.80
C THR A 125 -1.51 5.51 20.45
N ILE A 126 -0.88 6.44 19.74
CA ILE A 126 -0.65 7.82 20.22
C ILE A 126 -1.98 8.52 20.48
N VAL A 127 -2.92 8.43 19.53
CA VAL A 127 -4.26 9.01 19.65
C VAL A 127 -5.00 8.42 20.85
N ALA A 128 -4.97 7.10 21.04
CA ALA A 128 -5.63 6.43 22.17
C ALA A 128 -5.10 6.91 23.53
N VAL A 129 -3.80 7.22 23.63
CA VAL A 129 -3.21 7.79 24.85
C VAL A 129 -3.59 9.27 25.03
N LEU A 130 -3.80 10.02 23.94
CA LEU A 130 -4.14 11.44 23.99
C LEU A 130 -5.64 11.73 24.16
N VAL A 131 -6.53 10.80 23.80
CA VAL A 131 -7.98 10.96 23.96
C VAL A 131 -8.37 11.24 25.43
N PRO A 132 -7.86 10.50 26.44
CA PRO A 132 -8.07 10.84 27.85
C PRO A 132 -7.56 12.22 28.27
N ALA A 133 -6.62 12.82 27.51
CA ALA A 133 -6.07 14.15 27.78
C ALA A 133 -6.95 15.30 27.26
N GLY A 134 -8.16 15.00 26.76
CA GLY A 134 -9.15 16.00 26.34
C GLY A 134 -9.15 16.34 24.84
N ILE A 135 -8.42 15.58 24.01
CA ILE A 135 -8.55 15.72 22.55
C ILE A 135 -9.90 15.14 22.13
N GLY A 136 -10.77 15.97 21.55
CA GLY A 136 -12.07 15.53 21.06
C GLY A 136 -11.95 14.49 19.93
N VAL A 137 -12.90 13.55 19.89
CA VAL A 137 -12.91 12.42 18.94
C VAL A 137 -12.79 12.87 17.47
N GLU A 138 -13.43 13.97 17.10
CA GLU A 138 -13.35 14.53 15.74
C GLU A 138 -11.91 14.90 15.34
N HIS A 139 -11.17 15.54 16.26
CA HIS A 139 -9.79 15.95 16.02
C HIS A 139 -8.87 14.73 15.92
N SER A 140 -9.09 13.72 16.76
CA SER A 140 -8.39 12.44 16.71
C SER A 140 -8.55 11.73 15.36
N VAL A 141 -9.77 11.69 14.82
CA VAL A 141 -10.06 11.12 13.50
C VAL A 141 -9.40 11.92 12.39
N LEU A 142 -9.45 13.25 12.44
CA LEU A 142 -8.79 14.12 11.46
C LEU A 142 -7.27 13.95 11.47
N ILE A 143 -6.65 13.90 12.65
CA ILE A 143 -5.20 13.68 12.80
C ILE A 143 -4.82 12.32 12.24
N LEU A 144 -5.54 11.26 12.62
CA LEU A 144 -5.28 9.90 12.17
C LEU A 144 -5.33 9.81 10.63
N ASN A 145 -6.43 10.24 10.03
CA ASN A 145 -6.60 10.17 8.58
C ASN A 145 -5.62 11.10 7.85
N GLY A 146 -5.40 12.31 8.35
CA GLY A 146 -4.48 13.28 7.75
C GLY A 146 -3.04 12.77 7.72
N VAL A 147 -2.55 12.22 8.84
CA VAL A 147 -1.18 11.67 8.92
C VAL A 147 -1.03 10.45 8.01
N ILE A 148 -1.98 9.52 8.03
CA ILE A 148 -1.93 8.31 7.20
C ILE A 148 -1.98 8.69 5.71
N PHE A 149 -2.89 9.57 5.33
CA PHE A 149 -3.04 10.01 3.94
C PHE A 149 -1.79 10.72 3.44
N ALA A 150 -1.27 11.68 4.21
CA ALA A 150 -0.05 12.41 3.85
C ALA A 150 1.16 11.47 3.74
N TYR A 151 1.32 10.54 4.68
CA TYR A 151 2.41 9.57 4.66
C TYR A 151 2.31 8.60 3.48
N ASN A 152 1.12 8.07 3.20
CA ASN A 152 0.89 7.17 2.07
C ASN A 152 1.18 7.89 0.74
N LEU A 153 0.64 9.10 0.56
CA LEU A 153 0.86 9.87 -0.65
C LEU A 153 2.34 10.18 -0.86
N TRP A 154 3.02 10.63 0.19
CA TRP A 154 4.46 10.90 0.17
C TRP A 154 5.28 9.65 -0.15
N LEU A 155 4.99 8.52 0.50
CA LEU A 155 5.74 7.27 0.33
C LEU A 155 5.56 6.72 -1.08
N THR A 156 4.32 6.66 -1.58
CA THR A 156 4.01 6.18 -2.94
C THR A 156 4.70 7.05 -4.00
N TRP A 157 4.61 8.38 -3.85
CA TRP A 157 5.29 9.31 -4.74
C TRP A 157 6.82 9.16 -4.69
N PHE A 158 7.40 9.09 -3.49
CA PHE A 158 8.85 8.97 -3.31
C PHE A 158 9.40 7.65 -3.89
N VAL A 159 8.73 6.53 -3.62
CA VAL A 159 9.14 5.22 -4.14
C VAL A 159 8.99 5.15 -5.66
N ALA A 160 7.95 5.74 -6.24
CA ALA A 160 7.79 5.83 -7.70
C ALA A 160 8.89 6.67 -8.34
N TRP A 161 9.20 7.84 -7.75
CA TRP A 161 10.25 8.71 -8.23
C TRP A 161 11.62 8.04 -8.25
N VAL A 162 12.01 7.44 -7.12
CA VAL A 162 13.33 6.82 -6.97
C VAL A 162 13.41 5.47 -7.69
N GLY A 163 12.35 4.66 -7.61
CA GLY A 163 12.34 3.29 -8.12
C GLY A 163 12.33 3.18 -9.64
N LEU A 164 11.57 4.06 -10.33
CA LEU A 164 11.52 4.10 -11.79
C LEU A 164 12.48 5.14 -12.40
N ALA A 165 13.28 5.83 -11.57
CA ALA A 165 14.16 6.93 -11.97
C ALA A 165 13.41 7.99 -12.82
N LEU A 166 12.21 8.36 -12.37
CA LEU A 166 11.34 9.31 -13.05
C LEU A 166 11.70 10.76 -12.67
N SER A 167 11.15 11.71 -13.41
CA SER A 167 11.08 13.10 -12.95
C SER A 167 9.97 13.24 -11.89
N MET A 168 10.11 14.22 -10.98
CA MET A 168 9.14 14.49 -9.91
C MET A 168 7.70 14.60 -10.44
N TRP A 169 7.53 15.25 -11.59
CA TRP A 169 6.23 15.41 -12.26
C TRP A 169 5.67 14.10 -12.81
N ARG A 170 6.49 13.25 -13.42
CA ARG A 170 6.03 11.93 -13.92
C ARG A 170 5.65 11.00 -12.78
N ALA A 171 6.36 11.05 -11.65
CA ALA A 171 5.97 10.31 -10.46
C ALA A 171 4.62 10.80 -9.91
N LEU A 172 4.38 12.12 -9.90
CA LEU A 172 3.09 12.68 -9.50
C LEU A 172 1.97 12.23 -10.45
N VAL A 173 2.19 12.28 -11.77
CA VAL A 173 1.24 11.77 -12.78
C VAL A 173 0.92 10.29 -12.55
N LEU A 174 1.93 9.45 -12.26
CA LEU A 174 1.70 8.03 -11.96
C LEU A 174 0.77 7.86 -10.76
N VAL A 175 1.02 8.59 -9.68
CA VAL A 175 0.19 8.52 -8.46
C VAL A 175 -1.24 8.97 -8.75
N LEU A 176 -1.40 10.07 -9.49
CA LEU A 176 -2.71 10.59 -9.88
C LEU A 176 -3.46 9.60 -10.77
N VAL A 177 -2.82 9.01 -11.77
CA VAL A 177 -3.45 8.00 -12.65
C VAL A 177 -3.94 6.80 -11.85
N ILE A 178 -3.13 6.29 -10.92
CA ILE A 178 -3.53 5.17 -10.07
C ILE A 178 -4.72 5.57 -9.18
N ALA A 179 -4.67 6.75 -8.56
CA ALA A 179 -5.75 7.25 -7.72
C ALA A 179 -7.06 7.44 -8.52
N SER A 180 -6.98 8.01 -9.71
CA SER A 180 -8.12 8.21 -10.61
C SER A 180 -8.76 6.87 -10.99
N VAL A 181 -7.96 5.87 -11.38
CA VAL A 181 -8.50 4.54 -11.76
C VAL A 181 -9.14 3.86 -10.55
N ILE A 182 -8.58 3.99 -9.35
CA ILE A 182 -9.20 3.47 -8.13
C ILE A 182 -10.53 4.17 -7.85
N MET A 183 -10.61 5.49 -8.03
CA MET A 183 -11.86 6.24 -7.87
C MET A 183 -12.90 5.81 -8.91
N GLU A 184 -12.52 5.70 -10.18
CA GLU A 184 -13.40 5.25 -11.26
C GLU A 184 -13.91 3.83 -11.02
N LEU A 185 -13.04 2.92 -10.58
CA LEU A 185 -13.45 1.57 -10.16
C LEU A 185 -14.47 1.62 -9.04
N GLY A 186 -14.27 2.47 -8.03
CA GLY A 186 -15.20 2.64 -6.91
C GLY A 186 -16.56 3.22 -7.32
N VAL A 187 -16.58 4.14 -8.29
CA VAL A 187 -17.82 4.65 -8.88
C VAL A 187 -18.49 3.55 -9.70
N LEU A 188 -17.75 2.83 -10.53
CA LEU A 188 -18.29 1.75 -11.36
C LEU A 188 -18.89 0.62 -10.50
N SER A 189 -18.25 0.26 -9.38
CA SER A 189 -18.78 -0.73 -8.45
C SER A 189 -20.09 -0.29 -7.80
N SER A 190 -20.29 1.02 -7.60
CA SER A 190 -21.56 1.56 -7.07
C SER A 190 -22.71 1.51 -8.08
N MET A 191 -22.38 1.51 -9.37
CA MET A 191 -23.35 1.42 -10.47
C MET A 191 -23.74 -0.03 -10.81
N LEU A 192 -22.87 -1.01 -10.53
CA LEU A 192 -23.13 -2.42 -10.81
C LEU A 192 -24.10 -3.02 -9.78
N PRO A 193 -25.19 -3.70 -10.19
CA PRO A 193 -26.03 -4.49 -9.29
C PRO A 193 -25.26 -5.73 -8.80
N PRO A 194 -25.30 -6.09 -7.52
CA PRO A 194 -25.94 -5.39 -6.39
C PRO A 194 -25.11 -4.16 -5.98
N HIS A 195 -25.78 -3.00 -5.85
CA HIS A 195 -25.16 -1.70 -5.55
C HIS A 195 -24.17 -1.79 -4.38
N TYR A 196 -22.91 -2.03 -4.69
CA TYR A 196 -21.85 -2.11 -3.70
C TYR A 196 -21.30 -0.70 -3.58
N SER A 197 -21.58 -0.06 -2.44
CA SER A 197 -21.02 1.25 -2.11
C SER A 197 -19.79 1.05 -1.22
N PRO A 198 -18.58 0.84 -1.81
CA PRO A 198 -17.36 0.63 -1.02
C PRO A 198 -17.08 1.80 -0.09
N TRP A 199 -17.48 3.02 -0.48
CA TRP A 199 -17.32 4.22 0.33
C TRP A 199 -18.20 4.22 1.59
N GLN A 200 -19.40 3.65 1.54
CA GLN A 200 -20.26 3.54 2.72
C GLN A 200 -19.74 2.50 3.70
N ASP A 201 -19.26 1.35 3.23
CA ASP A 201 -18.65 0.34 4.12
C ASP A 201 -17.36 0.85 4.78
N PHE A 202 -16.57 1.68 4.07
CA PHE A 202 -15.32 2.24 4.60
C PHE A 202 -15.54 3.44 5.54
N LEU A 203 -16.57 4.25 5.30
CA LEU A 203 -16.93 5.42 6.11
C LEU A 203 -17.95 5.10 7.21
N ALA A 204 -18.53 3.90 7.23
CA ALA A 204 -19.36 3.42 8.32
C ALA A 204 -18.53 3.30 9.61
N LEU A 205 -18.46 4.41 10.33
CA LEU A 205 -18.32 4.42 11.78
C LEU A 205 -19.27 3.34 12.38
N PRO A 206 -18.91 2.65 13.47
CA PRO A 206 -19.71 1.59 14.10
C PRO A 206 -21.16 1.91 14.50
N SER A 207 -21.71 3.07 14.15
CA SER A 207 -22.99 3.59 14.62
C SER A 207 -24.23 3.17 13.84
N ALA A 208 -24.19 2.14 12.97
CA ALA A 208 -25.35 1.76 12.16
C ALA A 208 -25.76 0.28 12.21
N HIS A 209 -25.28 -0.50 13.19
CA HIS A 209 -25.81 -1.86 13.45
C HIS A 209 -26.45 -2.01 14.83
N ALA A 210 -26.60 -0.91 15.59
CA ALA A 210 -27.51 -0.88 16.71
C ALA A 210 -28.94 -0.65 16.20
N THR A 211 -29.60 -1.75 15.83
CA THR A 211 -31.04 -2.03 15.77
C THR A 211 -31.38 -2.84 14.52
N ARG A 212 -31.33 -4.17 14.66
CA ARG A 212 -32.47 -5.05 14.34
C ARG A 212 -32.33 -6.35 15.10
#